data_AF-A0A9Q1IX50-F1
#
_entry.id   AF-A0A9Q1IX50-F1
#
_cell.length_a   1.000
_cell.length_b   1.000
_cell.length_c   1.000
_cell.angle_alpha   90.00
_cell.angle_beta   90.00
_cell.angle_gamma   90.00
#
_symmetry.space_group_name_H-M   'P 1'
#
loop_
_entity.id
_entity.type
_entity.pdbx_description
1 polymer ?
#
loop_
_entity_poly.entity_id
_entity_poly.type
_entity_poly.pdbx_seq_one_letter_code
_entity_poly.pdbx_strand_id
1 'polypeptide(L)'
;MGDWAFLTKLLDKVQTHSTVVGKVWLTVLFVFRIMVLSAGADKVWGDEQSGFICNTKQPGCKNVCYDHAFPISHIRFWVMQIIFVSTPTFAYLGHVMLIVHKENKLRRRLQNQENQTLKVRFEPYKEKCALDEREFEGIS
;
A
#
# COMPACT_ATOMS: atom_id res chain seq x y z
N MET A 1 14.17 -6.56 -9.70
CA MET A 1 13.40 -7.45 -8.77
C MET A 1 12.82 -6.64 -7.60
N GLY A 2 12.21 -5.47 -7.84
CA GLY A 2 11.92 -4.48 -6.79
C GLY A 2 10.45 -4.25 -6.43
N ASP A 3 9.48 -4.68 -7.24
CA ASP A 3 8.09 -4.17 -7.11
C ASP A 3 7.13 -5.11 -6.37
N TRP A 4 7.45 -6.40 -6.30
CA TRP A 4 6.54 -7.41 -5.73
C TRP A 4 6.42 -7.30 -4.21
N ALA A 5 7.53 -7.06 -3.49
CA ALA A 5 7.53 -6.96 -2.03
C ALA A 5 6.73 -5.75 -1.51
N PHE A 6 6.67 -4.66 -2.27
CA PHE A 6 5.88 -3.48 -1.94
C PHE A 6 4.38 -3.73 -2.13
N LEU A 7 4.00 -4.36 -3.25
CA LEU A 7 2.64 -4.82 -3.51
C LEU A 7 2.14 -5.79 -2.44
N THR A 8 2.97 -6.75 -2.01
CA THR A 8 2.62 -7.70 -0.95
C THR A 8 2.43 -7.00 0.40
N LYS A 9 3.32 -6.07 0.77
CA LYS A 9 3.20 -5.29 2.02
C LYS A 9 1.98 -4.36 2.01
N LEU A 10 1.61 -3.81 0.86
CA LEU A 10 0.40 -3.02 0.71
C LEU A 10 -0.85 -3.89 0.85
N LEU A 11 -0.88 -5.05 0.19
CA LEU A 11 -1.96 -6.05 0.29
C LEU A 11 -2.23 -6.48 1.74
N ASP A 12 -1.18 -6.77 2.50
CA ASP A 12 -1.26 -7.21 3.90
C ASP A 12 -1.83 -6.11 4.82
N LYS A 13 -1.52 -4.84 4.53
CA LYS A 13 -1.99 -3.69 5.31
C LYS A 13 -3.43 -3.28 5.00
N VAL A 14 -3.96 -3.64 3.83
CA VAL A 14 -5.40 -3.51 3.50
C VAL A 14 -6.24 -4.46 4.35
N GLN A 15 -5.63 -5.58 4.74
CA GLN A 15 -6.30 -6.71 5.36
C GLN A 15 -6.60 -6.54 6.84
N THR A 16 -6.47 -5.35 7.43
CA THR A 16 -6.68 -5.16 8.88
C THR A 16 -8.05 -4.57 9.26
N HIS A 17 -8.80 -3.90 8.37
CA HIS A 17 -9.94 -3.04 8.80
C HIS A 17 -11.38 -3.32 8.28
N SER A 18 -11.69 -4.47 7.66
CA SER A 18 -13.08 -4.80 7.24
C SER A 18 -13.46 -6.27 7.41
N THR A 19 -14.77 -6.56 7.39
CA THR A 19 -15.40 -7.87 7.65
C THR A 19 -14.72 -9.02 6.91
N VAL A 20 -14.52 -10.14 7.62
CA VAL A 20 -13.69 -11.28 7.19
C VAL A 20 -14.10 -11.82 5.81
N VAL A 21 -15.41 -11.86 5.54
CA VAL A 21 -15.96 -12.39 4.27
C VAL A 21 -15.64 -11.48 3.08
N GLY A 22 -15.80 -10.16 3.22
CA GLY A 22 -15.48 -9.20 2.16
C GLY A 22 -13.98 -9.13 1.88
N LYS A 23 -13.14 -9.29 2.92
CA LYS A 23 -11.67 -9.36 2.78
C LYS A 23 -11.21 -10.56 1.98
N VAL A 24 -11.68 -11.75 2.35
CA VAL A 24 -11.26 -12.98 1.67
C VAL A 24 -11.72 -12.93 0.20
N TRP A 25 -12.95 -12.48 -0.05
CA TRP A 25 -13.45 -12.37 -1.42
C TRP A 25 -12.68 -11.37 -2.28
N LEU A 26 -12.42 -10.15 -1.78
CA LEU A 26 -11.70 -9.12 -2.52
C LEU A 26 -10.23 -9.48 -2.73
N THR A 27 -9.56 -10.06 -1.74
CA THR A 27 -8.16 -10.50 -1.88
C THR A 27 -8.02 -11.66 -2.84
N VAL A 28 -8.90 -12.66 -2.76
CA VAL A 28 -8.92 -13.79 -3.71
C VAL A 28 -9.19 -13.30 -5.12
N LEU A 29 -10.17 -12.41 -5.33
CA LEU A 29 -10.44 -11.84 -6.65
C LEU A 29 -9.29 -10.98 -7.18
N PHE A 30 -8.65 -10.18 -6.34
CA PHE A 30 -7.52 -9.35 -6.75
C PHE A 30 -6.33 -10.22 -7.16
N VAL A 31 -5.95 -11.21 -6.34
CA VAL A 31 -4.84 -12.13 -6.63
C VAL A 31 -5.14 -12.98 -7.87
N PHE A 32 -6.35 -13.54 -7.98
CA PHE A 32 -6.77 -14.31 -9.15
C PHE A 32 -6.69 -13.47 -10.43
N ARG A 33 -7.15 -12.21 -10.40
CA ARG A 33 -7.06 -11.31 -11.55
C ARG A 33 -5.63 -10.99 -11.97
N ILE A 34 -4.74 -10.72 -11.02
CA ILE A 34 -3.32 -10.49 -11.33
C ILE A 34 -2.65 -11.78 -11.86
N MET A 35 -3.02 -12.94 -11.32
CA MET A 35 -2.53 -14.24 -11.78
C MET A 35 -2.99 -14.56 -13.21
N VAL A 36 -4.27 -14.33 -13.54
CA VAL A 36 -4.80 -14.52 -14.90
C VAL A 36 -4.14 -13.57 -15.89
N LEU A 37 -3.95 -12.30 -15.51
CA LEU A 37 -3.25 -11.34 -16.37
C LEU A 37 -1.78 -11.72 -16.57
N SER A 38 -1.06 -12.11 -15.52
CA SER A 38 0.36 -12.51 -15.65
C SER A 38 0.54 -13.82 -16.41
N ALA A 39 -0.36 -14.79 -16.24
CA ALA A 39 -0.31 -16.05 -16.99
C ALA A 39 -0.72 -15.88 -18.47
N GLY A 40 -1.61 -14.92 -18.76
CA GLY A 40 -2.15 -14.68 -20.11
C GLY A 40 -1.40 -13.62 -20.92
N ALA A 41 -0.83 -12.59 -20.28
CA ALA A 41 -0.29 -11.40 -20.95
C ALA A 41 0.75 -11.74 -22.02
N ASP A 42 1.70 -12.63 -21.71
CA ASP A 42 2.80 -12.94 -22.63
C ASP A 42 2.46 -14.06 -23.63
N LYS A 43 1.52 -14.96 -23.29
CA LYS A 43 1.23 -16.17 -24.08
C LYS A 43 0.02 -16.07 -25.00
N VAL A 44 -0.92 -15.17 -24.72
CA VAL A 44 -2.17 -15.03 -25.50
C VAL A 44 -2.23 -13.68 -26.22
N TRP A 45 -1.65 -12.62 -25.63
CA TRP A 45 -1.75 -11.25 -26.11
C TRP A 45 -0.42 -10.66 -26.65
N GLY A 46 0.68 -11.42 -26.63
CA GLY A 46 1.99 -10.94 -27.10
C GLY A 46 2.12 -10.93 -28.64
N ASP A 47 1.32 -11.75 -29.30
CA ASP A 47 1.46 -12.15 -30.70
C ASP A 47 0.29 -11.69 -31.59
N GLU A 48 -0.68 -10.95 -31.05
CA GLU A 48 -1.88 -10.51 -31.79
C GLU A 48 -1.54 -9.62 -32.99
N GLN A 49 -0.57 -8.71 -32.83
CA GLN A 49 -0.10 -7.85 -33.92
C GLN A 49 0.67 -8.65 -34.98
N SER A 50 1.34 -9.74 -34.58
CA SER A 50 2.10 -10.59 -35.50
C SER A 50 1.18 -11.52 -36.31
N GLY A 51 0.15 -12.07 -35.68
CA GLY A 51 -0.86 -12.96 -36.29
C GLY A 51 -1.90 -12.27 -37.16
N PHE A 52 -2.00 -10.94 -37.12
CA PHE A 52 -2.91 -10.19 -37.99
C PHE A 52 -2.42 -10.18 -39.44
N ILE A 53 -3.22 -10.70 -40.38
CA ILE A 53 -2.87 -10.81 -41.80
C ILE A 53 -3.70 -9.82 -42.62
N CYS A 54 -3.04 -9.01 -43.45
CA CYS A 54 -3.69 -8.18 -44.46
C CYS A 54 -3.33 -8.69 -45.87
N ASN A 55 -4.34 -8.87 -46.72
CA ASN A 55 -4.18 -9.22 -48.14
C ASN A 55 -3.74 -8.01 -48.99
N THR A 56 -2.64 -7.37 -48.62
CA THR A 56 -2.04 -6.28 -49.42
C THR A 56 -0.53 -6.25 -49.27
N LYS A 57 0.17 -5.84 -50.33
CA LYS A 57 1.62 -5.62 -50.33
C LYS A 57 2.01 -4.18 -49.96
N GLN A 58 1.03 -3.34 -49.64
CA GLN A 58 1.27 -1.93 -49.34
C GLN A 58 1.94 -1.77 -47.96
N PRO A 59 3.13 -1.14 -47.89
CA PRO A 59 3.82 -0.93 -46.62
C PRO A 59 2.96 -0.05 -45.69
N GLY A 60 2.89 -0.42 -44.42
CA GLY A 60 2.13 0.32 -43.40
C GLY A 60 0.63 0.01 -43.32
N CYS A 61 0.02 -0.65 -44.32
CA CYS A 61 -1.42 -0.95 -44.28
C CYS A 61 -1.79 -1.87 -43.10
N LYS A 62 -0.95 -2.87 -42.80
CA LYS A 62 -1.14 -3.76 -41.64
C LYS A 62 -1.24 -2.99 -40.33
N ASN A 63 -0.43 -1.94 -40.13
CA ASN A 63 -0.44 -1.13 -38.91
C ASN A 63 -1.72 -0.31 -38.78
N VAL A 64 -2.15 0.34 -39.86
CA VAL A 64 -3.36 1.17 -39.86
C VAL A 64 -4.62 0.31 -39.71
N CYS A 65 -4.70 -0.83 -40.41
CA CYS A 65 -5.81 -1.76 -40.25
C CYS A 65 -5.87 -2.36 -38.85
N TYR A 66 -4.73 -2.66 -38.23
CA TYR A 66 -4.69 -3.17 -36.86
C TYR A 66 -5.21 -2.13 -35.86
N ASP A 67 -4.74 -0.88 -35.97
CA ASP A 67 -5.17 0.23 -35.11
C ASP A 67 -6.67 0.54 -35.27
N HIS A 68 -7.18 0.45 -36.50
CA HIS A 68 -8.58 0.71 -36.80
C HIS A 68 -9.53 -0.43 -36.38
N ALA A 69 -9.08 -1.69 -36.47
CA ALA A 69 -9.87 -2.85 -36.04
C ALA A 69 -9.87 -3.02 -34.52
N PHE A 70 -8.77 -2.67 -33.85
CA PHE A 70 -8.58 -2.82 -32.41
C PHE A 70 -8.09 -1.51 -31.76
N PRO A 71 -8.94 -0.47 -31.70
CA PRO A 71 -8.55 0.83 -31.14
C PRO A 71 -8.19 0.75 -29.65
N ILE A 72 -8.75 -0.22 -28.92
CA ILE A 72 -8.37 -0.55 -27.55
C ILE A 72 -8.25 -2.08 -27.46
N SER A 73 -7.03 -2.58 -27.20
CA SER A 73 -6.83 -4.02 -26.99
C SER A 73 -7.46 -4.47 -25.68
N HIS A 74 -7.93 -5.72 -25.66
CA HIS A 74 -8.62 -6.31 -24.52
C HIS A 74 -7.74 -6.22 -23.25
N ILE A 75 -6.43 -6.47 -23.38
CA ILE A 75 -5.46 -6.35 -22.29
C ILE A 75 -5.41 -4.93 -21.69
N ARG A 76 -5.44 -3.88 -22.51
CA ARG A 76 -5.44 -2.48 -22.04
C ARG A 76 -6.72 -2.17 -21.25
N PHE A 77 -7.86 -2.69 -21.70
CA PHE A 77 -9.13 -2.56 -21.00
C PHE A 77 -9.11 -3.25 -19.62
N TRP A 78 -8.61 -4.48 -19.54
CA TRP A 78 -8.50 -5.22 -18.28
C TRP A 78 -7.56 -4.53 -17.28
N VAL A 79 -6.42 -4.00 -17.75
CA VAL A 79 -5.49 -3.23 -16.92
C VAL A 79 -6.18 -1.99 -16.34
N MET A 80 -6.89 -1.21 -17.17
CA MET A 80 -7.64 -0.06 -16.70
C MET A 80 -8.73 -0.47 -15.69
N GLN A 81 -9.42 -1.58 -15.92
CA GLN A 81 -10.43 -2.08 -14.99
C GLN A 81 -9.83 -2.42 -13.62
N ILE A 82 -8.63 -3.02 -13.57
CA ILE A 82 -7.94 -3.30 -12.31
C ILE A 82 -7.52 -2.02 -11.60
N ILE A 83 -7.02 -1.03 -12.33
CA ILE A 83 -6.66 0.28 -11.77
C ILE A 83 -7.90 0.93 -11.15
N PHE A 84 -9.02 0.98 -11.87
CA PHE A 84 -10.26 1.55 -11.35
C PHE A 84 -10.84 0.79 -10.15
N VAL A 85 -10.81 -0.54 -10.17
CA VAL A 85 -11.31 -1.36 -9.05
C VAL A 85 -10.40 -1.25 -7.81
N SER A 86 -9.09 -1.07 -7.98
CA SER A 86 -8.15 -0.94 -6.85
C SER A 86 -8.04 0.47 -6.29
N THR A 87 -8.31 1.51 -7.09
CA THR A 87 -8.20 2.92 -6.69
C THR A 87 -9.02 3.27 -5.42
N PRO A 88 -10.29 2.86 -5.27
CA PRO A 88 -11.06 3.11 -4.05
C PRO A 88 -10.42 2.50 -2.80
N THR A 89 -9.88 1.28 -2.94
CA THR A 89 -9.18 0.58 -1.86
C THR A 89 -7.90 1.33 -1.48
N PHE A 90 -7.08 1.75 -2.46
CA PHE A 90 -5.88 2.54 -2.21
C PHE A 90 -6.18 3.89 -1.56
N ALA A 91 -7.22 4.59 -2.03
CA ALA A 91 -7.64 5.87 -1.46
C ALA A 91 -8.07 5.72 0.00
N TYR A 92 -8.87 4.68 0.32
CA TYR A 92 -9.28 4.38 1.68
C TYR A 92 -8.08 4.13 2.61
N LEU A 93 -7.07 3.38 2.14
CA LEU A 93 -5.87 3.11 2.93
C LEU A 93 -5.02 4.34 3.16
N GLY A 94 -4.84 5.16 2.12
CA GLY A 94 -4.17 6.45 2.25
C GLY A 94 -4.84 7.31 3.32
N HIS A 95 -6.18 7.36 3.31
CA HIS A 95 -6.97 8.08 4.30
C HIS A 95 -6.78 7.53 5.73
N VAL A 96 -6.91 6.22 5.93
CA VAL A 96 -6.72 5.58 7.25
C VAL A 96 -5.30 5.79 7.75
N MET A 97 -4.28 5.64 6.89
CA MET A 97 -2.88 5.85 7.25
C MET A 97 -2.62 7.29 7.70
N LEU A 98 -3.21 8.27 7.02
CA LEU A 98 -3.11 9.69 7.40
C LEU A 98 -3.76 9.95 8.76
N ILE A 99 -4.92 9.37 9.04
CA ILE A 99 -5.59 9.50 10.35
C ILE A 99 -4.76 8.87 11.46
N VAL A 100 -4.31 7.64 11.28
CA VAL A 100 -3.49 6.94 12.28
C VAL A 100 -2.17 7.68 12.52
N HIS A 101 -1.56 8.24 11.49
CA HIS A 101 -0.36 9.06 11.65
C HIS A 101 -0.63 10.32 12.49
N LYS A 102 -1.77 10.99 12.26
CA LYS A 102 -2.19 12.16 13.07
C LYS A 102 -2.46 11.77 14.53
N GLU A 103 -3.18 10.67 14.77
CA GLU A 103 -3.44 10.16 16.12
C GLU A 103 -2.14 9.79 16.85
N ASN A 104 -1.24 9.06 16.19
CA ASN A 104 0.04 8.67 16.78
C ASN A 104 0.89 9.90 17.12
N LYS A 105 0.88 10.94 16.28
CA LYS A 105 1.55 12.21 16.57
C LYS A 105 0.95 12.91 17.78
N LEU A 106 -0.38 12.89 17.93
CA LEU A 106 -1.06 13.47 19.09
C LEU A 106 -0.79 12.68 20.37
N ARG A 107 -0.87 11.35 20.32
CA ARG A 107 -0.56 10.44 21.44
C ARG A 107 0.87 10.65 21.95
N ARG A 108 1.86 10.77 21.05
CA ARG A 108 3.25 11.08 21.42
C ARG A 108 3.38 12.43 22.13
N ARG A 109 2.62 13.45 21.72
CA ARG A 109 2.62 14.76 22.39
C ARG A 109 2.03 14.69 23.80
N LEU A 110 0.90 14.00 23.95
CA LEU A 110 0.25 13.80 25.25
C LEU A 110 1.16 13.02 26.21
N GLN A 111 1.77 11.93 25.76
CA GLN A 111 2.74 11.15 26.56
C GLN A 111 3.95 12.00 26.96
N ASN A 112 4.48 12.84 26.06
CA ASN A 112 5.59 13.72 26.40
C ASN A 112 5.20 14.79 27.43
N GLN A 113 3.99 15.35 27.34
CA GLN A 113 3.47 16.29 28.33
C GLN A 113 3.26 15.61 29.69
N GLU A 114 2.64 14.44 29.71
CA GLU A 114 2.45 13.66 30.94
C GLU A 114 3.79 13.33 31.60
N ASN A 115 4.77 12.84 30.82
CA ASN A 115 6.12 12.58 31.29
C ASN A 115 6.83 13.84 31.82
N GLN A 116 6.63 15.00 31.17
CA GLN A 116 7.17 16.27 31.67
C GLN A 116 6.51 16.68 32.99
N THR A 117 5.20 16.49 33.12
CA THR A 117 4.45 16.87 34.32
C THR A 117 4.82 15.98 35.49
N LEU A 118 4.94 14.66 35.25
CA LEU A 118 5.47 13.70 36.21
C LEU A 118 6.91 14.05 36.62
N LYS A 119 7.77 14.42 35.66
CA LYS A 119 9.14 14.85 35.97
C LYS A 119 9.15 16.09 36.87
N VAL A 120 8.40 17.14 36.55
CA VAL A 120 8.30 18.34 37.41
C VAL A 120 7.74 18.01 38.80
N ARG A 121 6.78 17.08 38.90
CA ARG A 121 6.16 16.69 40.17
C ARG A 121 7.10 15.88 41.06
N PHE A 122 7.90 14.98 40.49
CA PHE A 122 8.74 14.03 41.23
C PHE A 122 10.22 14.44 41.34
N GLU A 123 10.74 15.33 40.48
CA GLU A 123 12.12 15.85 40.58
C GLU A 123 12.45 16.45 41.98
N PRO A 124 11.58 17.27 42.61
CA PRO A 124 11.88 17.81 43.94
C PRO A 124 11.98 16.73 45.02
N TYR A 125 11.24 15.63 44.87
CA TYR A 125 11.31 14.49 45.79
C TYR A 125 12.58 13.68 45.55
N LYS A 126 12.97 13.51 44.29
CA LYS A 126 14.20 12.83 43.90
C LYS A 126 15.45 13.57 44.40
N GLU A 127 15.49 14.89 44.27
CA GLU A 127 16.59 15.72 44.81
C GLU A 127 16.67 15.61 46.35
N LYS A 128 15.52 15.57 47.03
CA LYS A 128 15.48 15.37 48.49
C LYS A 128 16.04 14.01 48.91
N CYS A 129 15.63 12.92 48.27
CA CYS A 129 16.19 11.60 48.56
C CYS A 129 17.70 11.54 48.28
N ALA A 130 18.18 12.17 47.20
CA ALA A 130 19.61 12.21 46.88
C ALA A 130 20.44 13.12 47.80
N LEU A 131 19.80 14.05 48.52
CA LEU A 131 20.44 14.82 49.60
C LEU A 131 20.50 13.99 50.88
N ASP A 132 19.40 13.33 51.25
CA ASP A 132 19.31 12.44 52.41
C ASP A 132 20.29 11.25 52.32
N GLU A 133 20.42 10.65 51.13
CA GLU A 133 21.34 9.54 50.87
C GLU A 133 22.81 9.98 50.96
N ARG A 134 23.15 11.20 50.53
CA ARG A 134 24.50 11.78 50.70
C ARG A 134 24.81 12.16 52.15
N GLU A 135 23.81 12.58 52.90
CA GLU A 135 23.96 12.86 54.33
C GLU A 135 24.23 11.56 55.09
N PHE A 136 23.58 10.45 54.70
CA PHE A 136 23.83 9.13 55.29
C PHE A 136 25.21 8.55 54.95
N GLU A 137 25.69 8.69 53.71
CA GLU A 137 27.03 8.22 53.32
C GLU A 137 28.17 9.08 53.89
N GLY A 138 27.92 10.35 54.21
CA GLY A 138 28.91 11.25 54.82
C GLY A 138 29.05 11.13 56.34
N ILE A 139 28.20 10.32 56.98
CA ILE A 139 28.20 10.10 58.45
C ILE A 139 28.88 8.76 58.83
N SER A 140 29.26 7.92 57.86
CA SER A 140 30.10 6.73 58.07
C SER A 140 31.59 7.02 57.86
#